data_AF-A0A7V3AA93-F1
#
_entry.id   AF-A0A7V3AA93-F1
#
_cell.length_a   1.000
_cell.length_b   1.000
_cell.length_c   1.000
_cell.angle_alpha   90.00
_cell.angle_beta   90.00
_cell.angle_gamma   90.00
#
_symmetry.space_group_name_H-M   'P 1'
#
loop_
_entity.id
_entity.type
_entity.pdbx_description
1 polymer ?
#
loop_
_entity_poly.entity_id
_entity_poly.type
_entity_poly.pdbx_seq_one_letter_code
_entity_poly.pdbx_strand_id
1 'polypeptide(L)' 'MSESRQEFLEHTRRFWQERTDRPLSLEDARQIAANVAGVFQVLAQWAEAEDRRHPSSHQEAAGR' A
#
# COMPACT_ATOMS: atom_id res chain seq x y z
N MET A 1 15.19 18.22 -3.25
CA MET A 1 14.04 17.30 -3.30
C MET A 1 14.12 16.24 -2.18
N SER A 2 14.38 16.64 -0.92
CA SER A 2 14.56 15.69 0.21
C SER A 2 13.58 15.95 1.37
N GLU A 3 13.07 17.18 1.49
CA GLU A 3 12.09 17.56 2.53
C GLU A 3 10.82 16.69 2.45
N SER A 4 10.26 16.48 1.25
CA SER A 4 9.03 15.70 1.10
C SER A 4 9.13 14.25 1.60
N ARG A 5 10.32 13.63 1.48
CA ARG A 5 10.54 12.26 1.97
C ARG A 5 10.71 12.24 3.48
N GLN A 6 11.48 13.17 4.05
CA GLN A 6 11.63 13.24 5.50
C GLN A 6 10.30 13.59 6.18
N GLU A 7 9.56 14.56 5.65
CA GLU A 7 8.23 14.94 6.15
C GLU A 7 7.26 13.75 6.11
N PHE A 8 7.28 12.97 5.01
CA PHE A 8 6.49 11.74 4.92
C PHE A 8 6.86 10.72 6.00
N LEU A 9 8.16 10.50 6.24
CA LEU A 9 8.61 9.55 7.27
C LEU A 9 8.29 10.05 8.68
N GLU A 10 8.42 11.35 8.94
CA GLU A 10 8.02 11.94 10.22
C GLU A 10 6.52 11.88 10.46
N HIS A 11 5.72 12.11 9.42
CA HIS A 11 4.27 11.94 9.50
C HIS A 11 3.90 10.49 9.77
N THR A 12 4.51 9.55 9.03
CA THR A 12 4.34 8.11 9.25
C THR A 12 4.71 7.73 10.68
N ARG A 13 5.86 8.20 11.18
CA ARG A 13 6.30 7.95 12.56
C ARG A 13 5.27 8.45 13.57
N ARG A 14 4.80 9.69 13.44
CA ARG A 14 3.82 10.29 14.36
C ARG A 14 2.50 9.54 14.35
N PHE A 15 1.98 9.23 13.17
CA PHE A 15 0.73 8.50 13.01
C PHE A 15 0.77 7.13 13.72
N TRP A 16 1.86 6.37 13.57
CA TRP A 16 1.99 5.05 14.17
C TRP A 16 2.41 5.10 15.65
N GLN A 17 3.11 6.16 16.07
CA GLN A 17 3.51 6.33 17.47
C GLN A 17 2.31 6.42 18.41
N GLU A 18 1.22 7.05 17.99
CA GLU A 18 -0.03 7.14 18.77
C GLU A 18 -0.69 5.76 19.03
N ARG A 19 -0.31 4.74 18.26
CA ARG A 19 -0.94 3.41 18.23
C ARG A 19 -0.01 2.32 18.76
N THR A 20 1.12 2.71 19.34
CA THR A 20 2.15 1.78 19.80
C THR A 20 2.87 2.37 21.00
N ASP A 21 2.97 1.58 22.07
CA ASP A 21 3.63 2.00 23.31
C ASP A 21 5.16 2.07 23.19
N ARG A 22 5.74 1.41 22.18
CA ARG A 22 7.18 1.45 21.89
C ARG A 22 7.55 2.75 21.16
N PRO A 23 8.64 3.45 21.52
CA PRO A 23 9.14 4.56 20.72
C PRO A 23 9.55 4.09 19.31
N LEU A 24 9.06 4.78 18.29
CA LEU A 24 9.38 4.52 16.89
C LEU A 24 10.44 5.50 16.40
N SER A 25 11.45 4.95 15.72
CA SER A 25 12.47 5.71 15.00
C SER A 25 12.01 6.08 13.58
N LEU A 26 12.78 6.93 12.90
CA LEU A 26 12.56 7.19 11.46
C LEU A 26 12.77 5.93 10.60
N GLU A 27 13.65 5.02 11.03
CA GLU A 27 13.87 3.76 10.33
C GLU A 27 12.67 2.82 10.49
N ASP A 28 12.05 2.78 11.66
CA ASP A 28 10.79 2.08 11.85
C ASP A 28 9.71 2.65 10.93
N ALA A 29 9.59 3.98 10.81
CA ALA A 29 8.64 4.62 9.91
C ALA A 29 8.88 4.25 8.43
N ARG A 30 10.15 4.17 8.02
CA ARG A 30 10.53 3.69 6.68
C ARG A 30 10.08 2.26 6.46
N GLN A 31 10.31 1.39 7.43
CA GLN A 31 9.93 -0.01 7.34
C GLN A 31 8.41 -0.20 7.36
N ILE A 32 7.69 0.56 8.17
CA ILE A 32 6.22 0.55 8.18
C ILE A 32 5.67 0.96 6.83
N ALA A 33 6.14 2.08 6.25
CA ALA A 33 5.70 2.52 4.92
C ALA A 33 5.96 1.46 3.85
N ALA A 34 7.14 0.84 3.86
CA ALA A 34 7.49 -0.24 2.94
C ALA A 34 6.59 -1.47 3.11
N ASN A 35 6.31 -1.89 4.35
CA ASN A 35 5.47 -3.04 4.65
C ASN A 35 4.02 -2.79 4.20
N VAL A 36 3.46 -1.62 4.50
CA VAL A 36 2.09 -1.26 4.09
C VAL A 36 1.98 -1.25 2.56
N ALA A 37 2.92 -0.62 1.86
CA ALA A 37 2.95 -0.61 0.40
C ALA A 37 3.08 -2.04 -0.18
N GLY A 38 3.92 -2.88 0.43
CA GLY A 38 4.10 -4.27 0.01
C GLY A 38 2.82 -5.12 0.17
N VAL A 39 2.07 -4.95 1.26
CA VAL A 39 0.78 -5.62 1.44
C VAL A 39 -0.20 -5.23 0.32
N PHE A 40 -0.35 -3.94 0.03
CA PHE A 40 -1.21 -3.50 -1.07
C PHE A 40 -0.75 -3.99 -2.44
N GLN A 41 0.56 -4.10 -2.66
CA GLN A 41 1.10 -4.69 -3.88
C GLN A 41 0.69 -6.16 -4.05
N VAL A 42 0.76 -6.96 -2.99
CA VAL A 42 0.30 -8.36 -3.03
C VAL A 42 -1.20 -8.44 -3.31
N LEU A 43 -2.01 -7.60 -2.66
CA LEU A 43 -3.46 -7.54 -2.90
C LEU A 43 -3.78 -7.16 -4.35
N ALA A 44 -3.05 -6.20 -4.93
CA ALA A 44 -3.21 -5.81 -6.34
C ALA A 44 -2.87 -6.97 -7.29
N GLN A 45 -1.78 -7.69 -7.03
CA GLN A 45 -1.40 -8.87 -7.83
C GLN A 45 -2.46 -9.97 -7.80
N TRP A 46 -3.09 -10.18 -6.65
CA TRP A 46 -4.19 -11.15 -6.54
C TRP A 46 -5.43 -10.70 -7.30
N ALA A 47 -5.80 -9.41 -7.22
CA ALA A 47 -6.89 -8.86 -8.01
C ALA A 47 -6.65 -9.01 -9.52
N GLU A 48 -5.46 -8.66 -10.00
CA GLU A 48 -5.07 -8.85 -11.41
C GLU A 48 -5.05 -10.33 -11.83
N ALA A 49 -4.66 -11.23 -10.92
CA ALA A 49 -4.70 -12.66 -11.18
C ALA A 49 -6.13 -13.22 -11.20
N GLU A 50 -7.06 -12.62 -10.45
CA GLU A 50 -8.48 -12.98 -10.45
C GLU A 50 -9.16 -12.53 -11.74
N ASP A 51 -8.94 -11.28 -12.17
CA ASP A 51 -9.46 -10.74 -13.43
C ASP A 51 -9.01 -11.56 -14.65
N ARG A 52 -7.77 -12.08 -14.63
CA ARG A 52 -7.26 -12.96 -15.69
C ARG A 52 -7.87 -14.36 -15.67
N ARG A 53 -8.23 -14.89 -14.49
CA ARG A 53 -8.84 -16.22 -14.33
C ARG A 53 -10.32 -16.22 -14.66
N HIS A 54 -10.99 -15.10 -14.39
CA HIS A 54 -12.37 -14.85 -14.74
C HIS A 54 -12.42 -13.60 -15.62
N PRO A 55 -12.04 -13.70 -16.91
CA PRO A 55 -12.29 -12.61 -17.83
C PRO A 55 -13.78 -12.35 -17.78
N SER A 56 -14.15 -11.22 -17.19
CA SER A 56 -15.55 -10.89 -16.96
C SER A 56 -16.26 -10.97 -18.31
N SER A 57 -17.33 -11.77 -18.42
CA SER A 57 -18.16 -11.91 -19.63
C SER A 57 -18.87 -10.60 -20.02
N HIS A 58 -18.51 -9.48 -19.39
CA HIS A 58 -19.07 -8.16 -19.59
C HIS A 58 -18.82 -7.58 -20.99
N GLN A 59 -18.00 -8.25 -21.82
CA GLN A 59 -17.72 -7.82 -23.19
C GLN A 59 -18.58 -8.53 -24.27
N GLU A 60 -19.39 -9.54 -23.93
CA GLU A 60 -20.21 -10.26 -24.94
C GLU A 60 -21.60 -9.64 -25.20
N ALA A 61 -22.08 -8.71 -24.37
CA ALA A 61 -23.42 -8.14 -24.50
C ALA A 61 -23.52 -6.90 -25.41
N ALA A 62 -22.41 -6.36 -25.92
CA ALA A 62 -22.38 -5.14 -26.75
C ALA A 62 -22.27 -5.43 -28.26
N GLY A 63 -22.49 -6.67 -28.69
CA GLY A 63 -22.42 -7.08 -30.10
C GLY A 63 -23.59 -7.97 -30.49
N ARG A 64 -24.80 -7.40 -30.57
CA ARG A 64 -25.92 -7.95 -31.35
C ARG A 64 -26.62 -6.84 -32.10
#